data_AF-A0A1Y0CFR7-F1
#
_entry.id   AF-A0A1Y0CFR7-F1
#
_cell.length_a   1.000
_cell.length_b   1.000
_cell.length_c   1.000
_cell.angle_alpha   90.00
_cell.angle_beta   90.00
_cell.angle_gamma   90.00
#
_symmetry.space_group_name_H-M   'P 1'
#
loop_
_entity.id
_entity.type
_entity.pdbx_description
1 polymer ?
#
loop_
_entity_poly.entity_id
_entity_poly.type
_entity_poly.pdbx_seq_one_letter_code
_entity_poly.pdbx_strand_id
1 'polypeptide(L)'
;MSPAESAAGAPTIVAPPSPWRARLTKLALPLASVVVFLAVWQVVAWAGIWNQTFVPYPSTVWRAFIDVSTTHDGTRGYAGYLLIEHLYMTLRRVLAGVVIGVGVGVALGLVMGSVGWLRSVLEPWLTFLRALPPLAYFFLLVIWLGIDEAPKITLLALAALPPAAVATTAAVLAAPVGLQEAARALGASRAQVIRDVVVPAALPETFTGIRLAVGMAYSSVVAAELFNGIPGIGGLVKDASNYNNTPVVLVGIFAIGISGLVIDGALRAAERRAVPWRGKI
;
A
#
# COMPACT_ATOMS: atom_id res chain seq x y z
N MET A 1 -22.78 -63.67 22.07
CA MET A 1 -22.11 -64.31 20.91
C MET A 1 -22.64 -63.58 19.68
N SER A 2 -21.97 -62.68 18.98
CA SER A 2 -20.54 -62.45 18.71
C SER A 2 -20.30 -60.93 18.50
N PRO A 3 -19.08 -60.41 18.69
CA PRO A 3 -18.76 -58.99 18.77
C PRO A 3 -18.45 -58.39 17.39
N ALA A 4 -18.94 -57.17 17.13
CA ALA A 4 -18.43 -56.34 16.03
C ALA A 4 -17.39 -55.38 16.62
N GLU A 5 -16.13 -55.80 16.54
CA GLU A 5 -14.97 -55.00 16.94
C GLU A 5 -14.86 -53.71 16.12
N SER A 6 -14.71 -52.64 16.89
CA SER A 6 -14.25 -51.33 16.46
C SER A 6 -12.86 -51.42 15.84
N ALA A 7 -12.78 -51.36 14.51
CA ALA A 7 -11.53 -51.02 13.81
C ALA A 7 -11.43 -49.48 13.70
N ALA A 8 -11.12 -48.84 14.83
CA ALA A 8 -10.69 -47.44 14.84
C ALA A 8 -9.35 -47.34 14.09
N GLY A 9 -9.38 -46.87 12.84
CA GLY A 9 -8.19 -46.60 12.05
C GLY A 9 -7.28 -45.62 12.80
N ALA A 10 -6.04 -46.05 13.07
CA ALA A 10 -5.03 -45.21 13.68
C ALA A 10 -4.82 -43.94 12.81
N PRO A 11 -4.69 -42.75 13.42
CA PRO A 11 -4.46 -41.52 12.67
C PRO A 11 -3.13 -41.64 11.90
N THR A 12 -3.20 -41.61 10.58
CA THR A 12 -2.04 -41.56 9.70
C THR A 12 -1.28 -40.27 9.98
N ILE A 13 -0.16 -40.37 10.69
CA ILE A 13 0.75 -39.25 10.91
C ILE A 13 1.41 -38.96 9.55
N VAL A 14 0.84 -38.01 8.81
CA VAL A 14 1.44 -37.52 7.56
C VAL A 14 2.78 -36.89 7.91
N ALA A 15 3.88 -37.51 7.46
CA ALA A 15 5.21 -36.99 7.67
C ALA A 15 5.32 -35.56 7.10
N PRO A 16 5.91 -34.60 7.84
CA PRO A 16 6.01 -33.23 7.36
C PRO A 16 6.80 -33.19 6.04
N PRO A 17 6.35 -32.40 5.04
CA PRO A 17 7.01 -32.34 3.75
C PRO A 17 8.47 -31.90 3.91
N SER A 18 9.37 -32.48 3.12
CA SER A 18 10.80 -32.19 3.22
C SER A 18 11.08 -30.69 3.04
N PRO A 19 12.01 -30.10 3.80
CA PRO A 19 12.27 -28.66 3.79
C PRO A 19 12.68 -28.12 2.41
N TRP A 20 13.24 -28.98 1.55
CA TRP A 20 13.58 -28.68 0.17
C TRP A 20 12.35 -28.58 -0.75
N ARG A 21 11.38 -29.50 -0.63
CA ARG A 21 10.12 -29.45 -1.40
C ARG A 21 9.27 -28.24 -1.01
N ALA A 22 9.27 -27.88 0.26
CA ALA A 22 8.58 -26.68 0.76
C ALA A 22 9.23 -25.37 0.28
N ARG A 23 10.56 -25.32 0.12
CA ARG A 23 11.26 -24.15 -0.46
C ARG A 23 11.08 -24.06 -1.97
N LEU A 24 11.17 -25.19 -2.68
CA LEU A 24 10.92 -25.26 -4.12
C LEU A 24 9.50 -24.85 -4.48
N THR A 25 8.47 -25.34 -3.76
CA THR A 25 7.09 -24.91 -4.02
C THR A 25 6.87 -23.43 -3.71
N LYS A 26 7.48 -22.89 -2.64
CA LYS A 26 7.39 -21.46 -2.30
C LYS A 26 8.00 -20.52 -3.35
N LEU A 27 8.98 -20.96 -4.13
CA LEU A 27 9.62 -20.17 -5.20
C LEU A 27 9.11 -20.52 -6.60
N ALA A 28 8.80 -21.78 -6.87
CA ALA A 28 8.33 -22.25 -8.17
C ALA A 28 6.91 -21.79 -8.48
N LEU A 29 6.01 -21.72 -7.50
CA LEU A 29 4.64 -21.25 -7.76
C LEU A 29 4.57 -19.76 -8.17
N PRO A 30 5.25 -18.81 -7.50
CA PRO A 30 5.30 -17.42 -7.95
C PRO A 30 5.99 -17.25 -9.30
N LEU A 31 7.06 -18.01 -9.56
CA LEU A 31 7.75 -17.94 -10.85
C LEU A 31 6.86 -18.50 -11.97
N ALA A 32 6.17 -19.61 -11.72
CA ALA A 32 5.21 -20.18 -12.65
C ALA A 32 4.06 -19.22 -12.94
N SER A 33 3.55 -18.47 -11.95
CA SER A 33 2.48 -17.49 -12.19
C SER A 33 2.94 -16.35 -13.10
N VAL A 34 4.16 -15.85 -12.93
CA VAL A 34 4.75 -14.83 -13.80
C VAL A 34 4.95 -15.36 -15.22
N VAL A 35 5.47 -16.58 -15.37
CA VAL A 35 5.67 -17.21 -16.69
C VAL A 35 4.33 -17.44 -17.39
N VAL A 36 3.32 -17.95 -16.69
CA VAL A 36 1.97 -18.13 -17.23
C VAL A 36 1.37 -16.79 -17.65
N PHE A 37 1.53 -15.74 -16.85
CA PHE A 37 1.07 -14.39 -17.20
C PHE A 37 1.72 -13.88 -18.49
N LEU A 38 3.05 -13.99 -18.62
CA LEU A 38 3.78 -13.57 -19.82
C LEU A 38 3.39 -14.42 -21.05
N ALA A 39 3.21 -15.73 -20.88
CA ALA A 39 2.78 -16.62 -21.94
C ALA A 39 1.38 -16.26 -22.45
N VAL A 40 0.43 -16.02 -21.54
CA VAL A 40 -0.93 -15.59 -21.90
C VAL A 40 -0.89 -14.25 -22.62
N TRP A 41 -0.12 -13.28 -22.14
CA TRP A 41 0.01 -11.98 -22.81
C TRP A 41 0.62 -12.13 -24.21
N GLN A 42 1.69 -12.92 -24.36
CA GLN A 42 2.30 -13.17 -25.66
C GLN A 42 1.32 -13.84 -26.64
N VAL A 43 0.52 -14.81 -26.17
CA VAL A 43 -0.51 -15.49 -26.99
C VAL A 43 -1.60 -14.51 -27.42
N VAL A 44 -2.09 -13.65 -26.52
CA VAL A 44 -3.12 -12.64 -26.84
C VAL A 44 -2.57 -11.61 -27.83
N ALA A 45 -1.33 -11.15 -27.66
CA ALA A 45 -0.68 -10.24 -28.59
C ALA A 45 -0.44 -10.88 -29.96
N TRP A 46 -0.12 -12.17 -30.00
CA TRP A 46 0.08 -12.91 -31.25
C TRP A 46 -1.22 -13.22 -31.98
N ALA A 47 -2.33 -13.42 -31.25
CA ALA A 47 -3.64 -13.68 -31.83
C ALA A 47 -4.13 -12.55 -32.75
N GLY A 48 -3.56 -11.34 -32.66
CA GLY A 48 -3.80 -10.25 -33.62
C GLY A 48 -5.24 -9.72 -33.61
N ILE A 49 -6.04 -10.11 -32.61
CA ILE A 49 -7.45 -9.70 -32.46
C ILE A 49 -7.56 -8.18 -32.24
N TRP A 50 -6.52 -7.57 -31.65
CA TRP A 50 -6.45 -6.14 -31.34
C TRP A 50 -5.21 -5.52 -31.99
N ASN A 51 -5.30 -4.24 -32.37
CA ASN A 51 -4.16 -3.48 -32.89
C ASN A 51 -3.04 -3.38 -31.83
N GLN A 52 -1.77 -3.34 -32.26
CA GLN A 52 -0.60 -3.23 -31.39
C GLN A 52 -0.58 -1.96 -30.53
N THR A 53 -1.34 -0.94 -30.94
CA THR A 53 -1.62 0.23 -30.10
C THR A 53 -2.33 -0.15 -28.80
N PHE A 54 -3.18 -1.18 -28.79
CA PHE A 54 -3.91 -1.61 -27.58
C PHE A 54 -3.21 -2.75 -26.86
N VAL A 55 -2.66 -3.71 -27.61
CA VAL A 55 -1.95 -4.87 -27.03
C VAL A 55 -0.55 -4.96 -27.65
N PRO A 56 0.42 -4.19 -27.12
CA PRO A 56 1.80 -4.29 -27.58
C PRO A 56 2.44 -5.61 -27.15
N TYR A 57 3.44 -6.06 -27.91
CA TYR A 57 4.23 -7.23 -27.52
C TYR A 57 5.06 -6.95 -26.26
N PRO A 58 5.32 -7.95 -25.41
CA PRO A 58 6.24 -7.81 -24.28
C PRO A 58 7.62 -7.26 -24.69
N SER A 59 8.11 -7.59 -25.88
CA SER A 59 9.38 -7.09 -26.41
C SER A 59 9.39 -5.61 -26.75
N THR A 60 8.25 -5.01 -27.13
CA THR A 60 8.16 -3.56 -27.39
C THR A 60 8.08 -2.78 -26.08
N VAL A 61 7.41 -3.34 -25.06
CA VAL A 61 7.43 -2.79 -23.69
C VAL A 61 8.85 -2.81 -23.10
N TRP A 62 9.59 -3.90 -23.33
CA TRP A 62 10.98 -3.99 -22.90
C TRP A 62 11.89 -2.94 -23.57
N ARG A 63 11.71 -2.69 -24.87
CA ARG A 63 12.43 -1.61 -25.57
C ARG A 63 12.06 -0.24 -25.01
N ALA A 64 10.77 0.03 -24.86
CA ALA A 64 10.30 1.27 -24.25
C ALA A 64 10.85 1.48 -22.83
N PHE A 65 11.02 0.40 -22.05
CA PHE A 65 11.67 0.48 -20.75
C PHE A 65 13.12 0.97 -20.85
N ILE A 66 13.89 0.45 -21.81
CA ILE A 66 15.27 0.89 -22.06
C ILE A 66 15.29 2.34 -22.53
N ASP A 67 14.43 2.70 -23.49
CA ASP A 67 14.37 4.05 -24.08
C ASP A 67 14.05 5.11 -23.03
N VAL A 68 13.05 4.86 -22.17
CA VAL A 68 12.66 5.78 -21.10
C VAL A 68 13.68 5.81 -19.95
N SER A 69 14.43 4.72 -19.76
CA SER A 69 15.43 4.61 -18.68
C SER A 69 16.82 5.13 -19.06
N THR A 70 17.09 5.36 -20.35
CA THR A 70 18.42 5.74 -20.85
C THR A 70 18.36 7.00 -21.71
N THR A 71 19.51 7.46 -22.16
CA THR A 71 19.59 8.49 -23.21
C THR A 71 19.93 7.77 -24.51
N HIS A 72 19.02 7.81 -25.47
CA HIS A 72 19.18 7.20 -26.80
C HIS A 72 18.96 8.27 -27.86
N ASP A 73 19.81 8.28 -28.88
CA ASP A 73 19.69 9.17 -30.06
C ASP A 73 19.50 10.66 -29.72
N GLY A 74 20.22 11.16 -28.71
CA GLY A 74 20.14 12.57 -28.26
C GLY A 74 18.87 12.92 -27.47
N THR A 75 17.96 11.97 -27.30
CA THR A 75 16.73 12.12 -26.52
C THR A 75 16.93 11.50 -25.13
N ARG A 76 16.79 12.33 -24.08
CA ARG A 76 16.95 11.88 -22.69
C ARG A 76 15.63 11.39 -22.12
N GLY A 77 15.52 10.08 -21.93
CA GLY A 77 14.36 9.43 -21.31
C GLY A 77 13.04 9.84 -21.96
N TYR A 78 12.07 10.24 -21.15
CA TYR A 78 10.77 10.72 -21.59
C TYR A 78 10.54 12.16 -21.11
N ALA A 79 10.16 13.06 -22.02
CA ALA A 79 9.98 14.49 -21.72
C ALA A 79 11.20 15.15 -21.01
N GLY A 80 12.42 14.66 -21.28
CA GLY A 80 13.68 15.17 -20.71
C GLY A 80 14.10 14.55 -19.37
N TYR A 81 13.33 13.60 -18.83
CA TYR A 81 13.60 12.93 -17.55
C TYR A 81 13.70 11.41 -17.74
N LEU A 82 14.61 10.79 -16.98
CA LEU A 82 14.75 9.33 -16.96
C LEU A 82 13.63 8.70 -16.13
N LEU A 83 13.32 7.43 -16.40
CA LEU A 83 12.32 6.66 -15.64
C LEU A 83 12.55 6.74 -14.13
N ILE A 84 13.82 6.69 -13.69
CA ILE A 84 14.20 6.78 -12.28
C ILE A 84 13.89 8.15 -11.67
N GLU A 85 13.98 9.23 -12.44
CA GLU A 85 13.67 10.59 -11.99
C GLU A 85 12.16 10.78 -11.84
N HIS A 86 11.37 10.25 -12.78
CA HIS A 86 9.92 10.18 -12.63
C HIS A 86 9.52 9.37 -11.39
N LEU A 87 10.10 8.18 -11.20
CA LEU A 87 9.81 7.32 -10.07
C LEU A 87 10.22 7.96 -8.74
N TYR A 88 11.39 8.60 -8.70
CA TYR A 88 11.87 9.32 -7.53
C TYR A 88 10.91 10.43 -7.12
N MET A 89 10.43 11.22 -8.06
CA MET A 89 9.48 12.31 -7.78
C MET A 89 8.15 11.77 -7.23
N THR A 90 7.61 10.71 -7.83
CA THR A 90 6.41 10.02 -7.32
C THR A 90 6.62 9.47 -5.92
N LEU A 91 7.72 8.76 -5.67
CA LEU A 91 8.02 8.18 -4.36
C LEU A 91 8.25 9.25 -3.29
N ARG A 92 8.90 10.37 -3.63
CA ARG A 92 9.08 11.50 -2.71
C ARG A 92 7.74 12.11 -2.31
N ARG A 93 6.82 12.30 -3.26
CA ARG A 93 5.45 12.80 -2.99
C ARG A 93 4.68 11.84 -2.09
N VAL A 94 4.70 10.54 -2.41
CA VAL A 94 4.10 9.48 -1.59
C VAL A 94 4.66 9.53 -0.17
N LEU A 95 5.99 9.54 -0.02
CA LEU A 95 6.63 9.56 1.29
C LEU A 95 6.23 10.79 2.11
N ALA A 96 6.27 11.98 1.53
CA ALA A 96 5.88 13.22 2.21
C ALA A 96 4.40 13.18 2.64
N GLY A 97 3.50 12.84 1.72
CA GLY A 97 2.07 12.78 2.01
C GLY A 97 1.73 11.70 3.04
N VAL A 98 2.33 10.51 2.93
CA VAL A 98 2.15 9.41 3.88
C VAL A 98 2.66 9.78 5.27
N VAL A 99 3.87 10.35 5.39
CA VAL A 99 4.42 10.72 6.70
C VAL A 99 3.53 11.75 7.40
N ILE A 100 3.05 12.75 6.67
CA ILE A 100 2.14 13.77 7.21
C ILE A 100 0.78 13.13 7.57
N GLY A 101 0.14 12.45 6.61
CA GLY A 101 -1.20 11.90 6.77
C GLY A 101 -1.27 10.81 7.84
N VAL A 102 -0.33 9.86 7.82
CA VAL A 102 -0.24 8.81 8.83
C VAL A 102 0.16 9.40 10.18
N GLY A 103 1.13 10.32 10.23
CA GLY A 103 1.54 10.94 11.49
C GLY A 103 0.38 11.66 12.18
N VAL A 104 -0.33 12.51 11.44
CA VAL A 104 -1.53 13.20 11.94
C VAL A 104 -2.64 12.21 12.25
N GLY A 105 -2.88 11.22 11.39
CA GLY A 105 -3.91 10.21 11.57
C GLY A 105 -3.70 9.38 12.83
N VAL A 106 -2.49 8.85 13.05
CA VAL A 106 -2.14 8.08 14.26
C VAL A 106 -2.27 8.95 15.51
N ALA A 107 -1.78 10.20 15.48
CA ALA A 107 -1.93 11.12 16.61
C ALA A 107 -3.42 11.37 16.92
N LEU A 108 -4.23 11.65 15.90
CA LEU A 108 -5.66 11.87 16.03
C LEU A 108 -6.37 10.62 16.57
N GLY A 109 -6.02 9.44 16.07
CA GLY A 109 -6.62 8.18 16.49
C GLY A 109 -6.28 7.80 17.93
N LEU A 110 -5.05 8.09 18.39
CA LEU A 110 -4.66 7.92 19.79
C LEU A 110 -5.51 8.83 20.70
N VAL A 111 -5.71 10.09 20.30
CA VAL A 111 -6.50 11.04 21.08
C VAL A 111 -7.98 10.64 21.07
N MET A 112 -8.55 10.29 19.91
CA MET A 112 -9.95 9.83 19.80
C MET A 112 -10.19 8.53 20.59
N GLY A 113 -9.25 7.60 20.59
CA GLY A 113 -9.35 6.36 21.36
C GLY A 113 -9.28 6.61 22.88
N SER A 114 -8.60 7.68 23.32
CA SER A 114 -8.46 8.03 24.74
C SER A 114 -9.56 8.97 25.24
N VAL A 115 -10.14 9.79 24.37
CA VAL A 115 -11.06 10.88 24.70
C VAL A 115 -12.37 10.71 23.96
N GLY A 116 -13.37 10.15 24.65
CA GLY A 116 -14.65 9.76 24.07
C GLY A 116 -15.43 10.89 23.39
N TRP A 117 -15.46 12.11 23.96
CA TRP A 117 -16.18 13.24 23.36
C TRP A 117 -15.54 13.68 22.04
N LEU A 118 -14.21 13.68 21.97
CA LEU A 118 -13.49 14.09 20.77
C LEU A 118 -13.70 13.08 19.64
N ARG A 119 -13.77 11.78 19.99
CA ARG A 119 -14.20 10.74 19.05
C ARG A 119 -15.59 11.02 18.48
N SER A 120 -16.58 11.28 19.34
CA SER A 120 -17.95 11.56 18.89
C SER A 120 -18.05 12.77 17.95
N VAL A 121 -17.18 13.78 18.13
CA VAL A 121 -17.14 14.96 17.26
C VAL A 121 -16.41 14.69 15.94
N LEU A 122 -15.26 14.01 15.97
CA LEU A 122 -14.38 13.86 14.80
C LEU A 122 -14.71 12.66 13.92
N GLU A 123 -15.29 11.59 14.46
CA GLU A 123 -15.60 10.36 13.73
C GLU A 123 -16.54 10.58 12.52
N PRO A 124 -17.59 11.41 12.60
CA PRO A 124 -18.39 11.77 11.43
C PRO A 124 -17.59 12.46 10.34
N TRP A 125 -16.68 13.37 10.69
CA TRP A 125 -15.84 14.10 9.72
C TRP A 125 -14.83 13.19 9.04
N LEU A 126 -14.20 12.28 9.79
CA LEU A 126 -13.30 11.29 9.21
C LEU A 126 -14.04 10.31 8.30
N THR A 127 -15.26 9.93 8.68
CA THR A 127 -16.12 9.06 7.85
C THR A 127 -16.52 9.77 6.57
N PHE A 128 -16.89 11.05 6.64
CA PHE A 128 -17.19 11.89 5.49
C PHE A 128 -15.99 12.00 4.55
N LEU A 129 -14.80 12.34 5.09
CA LEU A 129 -13.58 12.46 4.28
C LEU A 129 -13.19 11.13 3.63
N ARG A 130 -13.40 10.00 4.31
CA ARG A 130 -13.18 8.65 3.77
C ARG A 130 -14.17 8.29 2.66
N ALA A 131 -15.40 8.78 2.72
CA ALA A 131 -16.43 8.49 1.73
C ALA A 131 -16.19 9.25 0.41
N LEU A 132 -15.53 10.40 0.47
CA LEU A 132 -15.20 11.18 -0.72
C LEU A 132 -14.04 10.54 -1.50
N PRO A 133 -14.19 10.32 -2.82
CA PRO A 133 -13.07 9.96 -3.67
C PRO A 133 -11.98 11.03 -3.56
N PRO A 134 -10.69 10.66 -3.34
CA PRO A 134 -9.61 11.64 -3.21
C PRO A 134 -9.58 12.67 -4.36
N LEU A 135 -9.82 12.20 -5.58
CA LEU A 135 -9.83 13.03 -6.77
C LEU A 135 -10.90 14.14 -6.74
N ALA A 136 -12.03 13.93 -6.05
CA ALA A 136 -13.14 14.89 -6.01
C ALA A 136 -12.73 16.22 -5.35
N TYR A 137 -11.95 16.15 -4.26
CA TYR A 137 -11.47 17.35 -3.57
C TYR A 137 -10.09 17.81 -4.06
N PHE A 138 -9.44 17.08 -4.98
CA PHE A 138 -8.15 17.50 -5.55
C PHE A 138 -8.24 18.84 -6.28
N PHE A 139 -9.32 19.07 -7.05
CA PHE A 139 -9.54 20.34 -7.75
C PHE A 139 -9.61 21.53 -6.78
N LEU A 140 -10.23 21.35 -5.61
CA LEU A 140 -10.29 22.36 -4.57
C LEU A 140 -8.89 22.64 -4.00
N LEU A 141 -8.09 21.60 -3.75
CA LEU A 141 -6.71 21.75 -3.30
C LEU A 141 -5.85 22.52 -4.30
N VAL A 142 -6.07 22.32 -5.60
CA VAL A 142 -5.36 23.08 -6.65
C VAL A 142 -5.74 24.56 -6.62
N ILE A 143 -7.03 24.87 -6.42
CA ILE A 143 -7.49 26.27 -6.29
C ILE A 143 -6.87 26.93 -5.05
N TRP A 144 -6.76 26.21 -3.93
CA TRP A 144 -6.27 26.77 -2.67
C TRP A 144 -4.75 26.85 -2.57
N LEU A 145 -4.05 25.83 -3.08
CA LEU A 145 -2.60 25.64 -2.87
C LEU A 145 -1.77 25.85 -4.15
N GLY A 146 -2.41 26.20 -5.27
CA GLY A 146 -1.77 26.34 -6.58
C GLY A 146 -1.67 25.03 -7.36
N ILE A 147 -1.02 25.01 -8.52
CA ILE A 147 -0.94 23.82 -9.40
C ILE A 147 0.32 22.94 -9.20
N ASP A 148 1.18 23.36 -8.27
CA ASP A 148 2.51 22.76 -8.06
C ASP A 148 2.45 21.49 -7.19
N GLU A 149 3.43 21.29 -6.31
CA GLU A 149 3.59 20.08 -5.48
C GLU A 149 2.62 20.02 -4.30
N ALA A 150 2.26 21.18 -3.73
CA ALA A 150 1.51 21.27 -2.48
C ALA A 150 0.13 20.57 -2.52
N PRO A 151 -0.71 20.70 -3.57
CA PRO A 151 -1.97 19.96 -3.68
C PRO A 151 -1.75 18.45 -3.72
N LYS A 152 -0.71 18.00 -4.44
CA LYS A 152 -0.40 16.57 -4.62
C LYS A 152 -0.02 15.95 -3.28
N ILE A 153 0.85 16.60 -2.52
CA ILE A 153 1.26 16.12 -1.18
C ILE A 153 0.07 16.16 -0.21
N THR A 154 -0.72 17.25 -0.23
CA THR A 154 -1.89 17.41 0.64
C THR A 154 -2.97 16.36 0.37
N LEU A 155 -3.22 16.06 -0.92
CA LEU A 155 -4.14 15.00 -1.32
C LEU A 155 -3.74 13.65 -0.72
N LEU A 156 -2.45 13.29 -0.84
CA LEU A 156 -1.92 12.04 -0.33
C LEU A 156 -2.02 11.97 1.20
N ALA A 157 -1.75 13.09 1.88
CA ALA A 157 -1.93 13.19 3.32
C ALA A 157 -3.39 13.00 3.75
N LEU A 158 -4.33 13.66 3.06
CA LEU A 158 -5.76 13.52 3.31
C LEU A 158 -6.29 12.12 2.96
N ALA A 159 -5.72 11.44 1.97
CA ALA A 159 -6.06 10.07 1.63
C ALA A 159 -5.57 9.07 2.70
N ALA A 160 -4.38 9.29 3.27
CA ALA A 160 -3.82 8.43 4.32
C ALA A 160 -4.42 8.68 5.72
N LEU A 161 -4.84 9.91 6.02
CA LEU A 161 -5.24 10.31 7.37
C LEU A 161 -6.44 9.52 7.92
N PRO A 162 -7.61 9.41 7.23
CA PRO A 162 -8.77 8.69 7.77
C PRO A 162 -8.52 7.22 8.10
N PRO A 163 -7.96 6.38 7.20
CA PRO A 163 -7.71 4.97 7.54
C PRO A 163 -6.71 4.83 8.70
N ALA A 164 -5.69 5.68 8.79
CA ALA A 164 -4.75 5.67 9.91
C ALA A 164 -5.43 6.06 11.24
N ALA A 165 -6.24 7.12 11.24
CA ALA A 165 -6.95 7.58 12.43
C ALA A 165 -8.00 6.59 12.93
N VAL A 166 -8.82 6.06 12.02
CA VAL A 166 -9.89 5.12 12.38
C VAL A 166 -9.30 3.80 12.88
N ALA A 167 -8.30 3.24 12.18
CA ALA A 167 -7.66 2.00 12.62
C ALA A 167 -6.94 2.17 13.96
N THR A 168 -6.25 3.30 14.19
CA THR A 168 -5.61 3.57 15.47
C THR A 168 -6.63 3.75 16.60
N THR A 169 -7.74 4.44 16.33
CA THR A 169 -8.84 4.59 17.31
C THR A 169 -9.41 3.22 17.70
N ALA A 170 -9.68 2.37 16.70
CA ALA A 170 -10.19 1.01 16.93
C ALA A 170 -9.20 0.17 17.76
N ALA A 171 -7.91 0.22 17.42
CA ALA A 171 -6.86 -0.51 18.12
C ALA A 171 -6.74 -0.07 19.60
N VAL A 172 -6.85 1.23 19.87
CA VAL A 172 -6.83 1.78 21.24
C VAL A 172 -8.04 1.31 22.04
N LEU A 173 -9.23 1.32 21.44
CA LEU A 173 -10.47 0.87 22.09
C LEU A 173 -10.49 -0.64 22.33
N ALA A 174 -9.81 -1.42 21.50
CA ALA A 174 -9.69 -2.87 21.64
C ALA A 174 -8.67 -3.31 22.71
N ALA A 175 -7.92 -2.37 23.31
CA ALA A 175 -6.90 -2.70 24.31
C ALA A 175 -7.52 -3.44 25.52
N PRO A 176 -6.93 -4.57 25.99
CA PRO A 176 -7.55 -5.41 27.01
C PRO A 176 -7.87 -4.65 28.31
N VAL A 177 -9.15 -4.60 28.68
CA VAL A 177 -9.62 -3.89 29.88
C VAL A 177 -8.95 -4.44 31.14
N GLY A 178 -8.75 -5.76 31.24
CA GLY A 178 -8.10 -6.39 32.38
C GLY A 178 -6.66 -5.93 32.61
N LEU A 179 -5.87 -5.66 31.55
CA LEU A 179 -4.53 -5.11 31.69
C LEU A 179 -4.55 -3.65 32.18
N GLN A 180 -5.56 -2.89 31.75
CA GLN A 180 -5.75 -1.51 32.21
C GLN A 180 -6.16 -1.46 33.69
N GLU A 181 -7.06 -2.35 34.12
CA GLU A 181 -7.51 -2.46 35.52
C GLU A 181 -6.38 -2.96 36.42
N ALA A 182 -5.61 -3.96 36.00
CA ALA A 182 -4.44 -4.45 36.73
C ALA A 182 -3.39 -3.34 36.92
N ALA A 183 -3.09 -2.56 35.87
CA ALA A 183 -2.17 -1.45 35.98
C ALA A 183 -2.68 -0.37 36.96
N ARG A 184 -3.98 -0.04 36.93
CA ARG A 184 -4.59 0.90 37.88
C ARG A 184 -4.55 0.37 39.32
N ALA A 185 -4.77 -0.93 39.52
CA ALA A 185 -4.67 -1.57 40.83
C ALA A 185 -3.24 -1.50 41.42
N LEU A 186 -2.22 -1.49 40.56
CA LEU A 186 -0.82 -1.28 40.94
C LEU A 186 -0.45 0.22 41.12
N GLY A 187 -1.42 1.13 41.06
CA GLY A 187 -1.21 2.56 41.28
C GLY A 187 -0.83 3.36 40.03
N ALA A 188 -0.94 2.78 38.83
CA ALA A 188 -0.65 3.51 37.59
C ALA A 188 -1.66 4.64 37.35
N SER A 189 -1.14 5.84 37.07
CA SER A 189 -1.91 6.99 36.61
C SER A 189 -2.51 6.75 35.22
N ARG A 190 -3.51 7.54 34.83
CA ARG A 190 -4.12 7.45 33.48
C ARG A 190 -3.09 7.56 32.35
N ALA A 191 -2.10 8.43 32.49
CA ALA A 191 -1.06 8.61 31.48
C ALA A 191 -0.14 7.38 31.37
N GLN A 192 0.18 6.74 32.50
CA GLN A 192 0.96 5.49 32.54
C GLN A 192 0.18 4.34 31.92
N VAL A 193 -1.12 4.22 32.22
CA VAL A 193 -1.97 3.19 31.57
C VAL A 193 -1.99 3.36 30.05
N ILE A 194 -2.15 4.60 29.56
CA ILE A 194 -2.16 4.85 28.11
C ILE A 194 -0.80 4.50 27.49
N ARG A 195 0.29 5.01 28.06
CA ARG A 195 1.64 4.86 27.50
C ARG A 195 2.17 3.44 27.57
N ASP A 196 1.95 2.76 28.69
CA ASP A 196 2.65 1.51 29.01
C ASP A 196 1.77 0.26 28.77
N VAL A 197 0.45 0.43 28.64
CA VAL A 197 -0.48 -0.69 28.37
C VAL A 197 -1.19 -0.49 27.03
N VAL A 198 -1.90 0.62 26.85
CA VAL A 198 -2.79 0.82 25.69
C VAL A 198 -2.01 0.99 24.40
N VAL A 199 -1.01 1.87 24.37
CA VAL A 199 -0.19 2.11 23.16
C VAL A 199 0.52 0.83 22.71
N PRO A 200 1.26 0.09 23.58
CA PRO A 200 1.91 -1.16 23.19
C PRO A 200 0.94 -2.25 22.70
N ALA A 201 -0.24 -2.34 23.31
CA ALA A 201 -1.29 -3.29 22.90
C ALA A 201 -1.93 -2.91 21.54
N ALA A 202 -2.09 -1.62 21.27
CA ALA A 202 -2.69 -1.10 20.03
C ALA A 202 -1.73 -1.13 18.83
N LEU A 203 -0.42 -1.04 19.06
CA LEU A 203 0.60 -0.97 18.00
C LEU A 203 0.45 -2.01 16.86
N PRO A 204 0.24 -3.33 17.11
CA PRO A 204 0.07 -4.31 16.04
C PRO A 204 -1.07 -3.98 15.07
N GLU A 205 -2.22 -3.55 15.60
CA GLU A 205 -3.40 -3.22 14.81
C GLU A 205 -3.24 -1.85 14.15
N THR A 206 -2.65 -0.88 14.86
CA THR A 206 -2.26 0.42 14.29
C THR A 206 -1.38 0.25 13.06
N PHE A 207 -0.37 -0.64 13.09
CA PHE A 207 0.48 -0.94 11.93
C PHE A 207 -0.30 -1.50 10.74
N THR A 208 -1.33 -2.30 11.00
CA THR A 208 -2.23 -2.79 9.95
C THR A 208 -2.99 -1.63 9.30
N GLY A 209 -3.46 -0.69 10.12
CA GLY A 209 -4.07 0.57 9.68
C GLY A 209 -3.12 1.46 8.86
N ILE A 210 -1.88 1.60 9.32
CA ILE A 210 -0.83 2.35 8.61
C ILE A 210 -0.63 1.76 7.21
N ARG A 211 -0.53 0.43 7.09
CA ARG A 211 -0.34 -0.22 5.78
C ARG A 211 -1.51 0.05 4.83
N LEU A 212 -2.74 0.03 5.33
CA LEU A 212 -3.92 0.40 4.54
C LEU A 212 -3.88 1.88 4.12
N ALA A 213 -3.47 2.77 5.04
CA ALA A 213 -3.31 4.19 4.77
C ALA A 213 -2.25 4.48 3.68
N VAL A 214 -1.11 3.79 3.73
CA VAL A 214 -0.10 3.89 2.67
C VAL A 214 -0.65 3.41 1.34
N GLY A 215 -1.37 2.28 1.32
CA GLY A 215 -2.01 1.77 0.10
C GLY A 215 -2.98 2.77 -0.54
N MET A 216 -3.79 3.45 0.28
CA MET A 216 -4.75 4.47 -0.18
C MET A 216 -4.06 5.75 -0.71
N ALA A 217 -3.02 6.24 -0.04
CA ALA A 217 -2.23 7.36 -0.55
C ALA A 217 -1.50 6.99 -1.84
N TYR A 218 -0.96 5.77 -1.90
CA TYR A 218 -0.26 5.26 -3.08
C TYR A 218 -1.18 5.11 -4.29
N SER A 219 -2.39 4.58 -4.13
CA SER A 219 -3.36 4.52 -5.24
C SER A 219 -3.80 5.90 -5.71
N SER A 220 -3.77 6.90 -4.83
CA SER A 220 -4.16 8.28 -5.13
C SER A 220 -3.06 9.10 -5.83
N VAL A 221 -1.78 8.71 -5.74
CA VAL A 221 -0.68 9.50 -6.32
C VAL A 221 -0.78 9.62 -7.84
N VAL A 222 -1.18 8.54 -8.51
CA VAL A 222 -1.31 8.53 -9.98
C VAL A 222 -2.34 9.57 -10.42
N ALA A 223 -3.48 9.61 -9.71
CA ALA A 223 -4.54 10.57 -9.97
C ALA A 223 -4.08 12.02 -9.71
N ALA A 224 -3.29 12.23 -8.65
CA ALA A 224 -2.69 13.52 -8.33
C ALA A 224 -1.73 14.03 -9.42
N GLU A 225 -0.97 13.11 -10.02
CA GLU A 225 0.04 13.41 -11.04
C GLU A 225 -0.56 13.61 -12.44
N LEU A 226 -1.86 13.39 -12.64
CA LEU A 226 -2.52 13.71 -13.91
C LEU A 226 -2.55 15.23 -14.21
N PHE A 227 -2.37 16.07 -13.19
CA PHE A 227 -2.43 17.52 -13.31
C PHE A 227 -1.06 18.14 -13.06
N ASN A 228 -0.37 18.51 -14.14
CA ASN A 228 0.99 19.07 -14.10
C ASN A 228 1.96 18.21 -13.27
N GLY A 229 2.03 16.91 -13.59
CA GLY A 229 2.78 15.92 -12.82
C GLY A 229 4.11 15.47 -13.44
N ILE A 230 4.63 16.17 -14.44
CA ILE A 230 5.98 15.90 -14.98
C ILE A 230 7.00 16.81 -14.28
N PRO A 231 8.08 16.26 -13.71
CA PRO A 231 8.41 14.83 -13.60
C PRO A 231 7.55 14.07 -12.55
N GLY A 232 7.28 12.79 -12.83
CA GLY A 232 6.37 11.89 -12.09
C GLY A 232 5.82 10.77 -12.99
N ILE A 233 5.57 9.57 -12.44
CA ILE A 233 5.11 8.42 -13.23
C ILE A 233 3.67 8.59 -13.73
N GLY A 234 2.76 9.13 -12.91
CA GLY A 234 1.38 9.40 -13.36
C GLY A 234 1.33 10.46 -14.46
N GLY A 235 2.22 11.47 -14.39
CA GLY A 235 2.39 12.46 -15.45
C GLY A 235 2.91 11.83 -16.76
N LEU A 236 3.93 10.97 -16.65
CA LEU A 236 4.47 10.19 -17.78
C LEU A 236 3.42 9.29 -18.42
N VAL A 237 2.64 8.57 -17.61
CA VAL A 237 1.57 7.67 -18.11
C VAL A 237 0.49 8.48 -18.81
N LYS A 238 0.08 9.62 -18.25
CA LYS A 238 -0.91 10.48 -18.88
C LYS A 238 -0.43 11.01 -20.23
N ASP A 239 0.79 11.52 -20.28
CA ASP A 239 1.36 12.08 -21.51
C ASP A 239 1.51 10.99 -22.58
N ALA A 240 2.06 9.82 -22.21
CA ALA A 240 2.18 8.68 -23.11
C ALA A 240 0.81 8.22 -23.63
N SER A 241 -0.23 8.24 -22.79
CA SER A 241 -1.60 7.92 -23.17
C SER A 241 -2.17 8.92 -24.18
N ASN A 242 -1.86 10.21 -24.07
CA ASN A 242 -2.32 11.22 -25.04
C ASN A 242 -1.75 10.99 -26.44
N TYR A 243 -0.55 10.41 -26.53
CA TYR A 243 0.12 10.06 -27.79
C TYR A 243 -0.07 8.60 -28.21
N ASN A 244 -1.00 7.87 -27.57
CA ASN A 244 -1.23 6.44 -27.82
C ASN A 244 0.04 5.57 -27.72
N ASN A 245 1.03 5.99 -26.91
CA ASN A 245 2.25 5.25 -26.64
C ASN A 245 2.02 4.24 -25.50
N THR A 246 1.22 3.22 -25.79
CA THR A 246 0.86 2.15 -24.86
C THR A 246 2.06 1.40 -24.29
N PRO A 247 3.17 1.15 -25.04
CA PRO A 247 4.38 0.59 -24.46
C PRO A 247 4.90 1.39 -23.25
N VAL A 248 4.98 2.73 -23.37
CA VAL A 248 5.43 3.60 -22.26
C VAL A 248 4.42 3.65 -21.12
N VAL A 249 3.11 3.63 -21.43
CA VAL A 249 2.05 3.51 -20.41
C VAL A 249 2.25 2.25 -19.57
N LEU A 250 2.50 1.10 -20.21
CA LEU A 250 2.72 -0.16 -19.51
C LEU A 250 4.01 -0.12 -18.68
N VAL A 251 5.09 0.47 -19.19
CA VAL A 251 6.33 0.69 -18.40
C VAL A 251 6.04 1.47 -17.13
N GLY A 252 5.27 2.56 -17.21
CA GLY A 252 4.85 3.34 -16.04
C GLY A 252 3.99 2.53 -15.05
N ILE A 253 3.03 1.75 -15.55
CA ILE A 253 2.18 0.86 -14.73
C ILE A 253 3.03 -0.20 -14.01
N PHE A 254 3.99 -0.82 -14.70
CA PHE A 254 4.90 -1.78 -14.08
C PHE A 254 5.81 -1.12 -13.05
N ALA A 255 6.35 0.07 -13.33
CA ALA A 255 7.19 0.82 -12.39
C ALA A 255 6.43 1.13 -11.09
N ILE A 256 5.15 1.54 -11.19
CA ILE A 256 4.28 1.72 -10.03
C ILE A 256 4.00 0.38 -9.35
N GLY A 257 3.54 -0.64 -10.08
CA GLY A 257 3.24 -1.96 -9.48
C GLY A 257 4.41 -2.54 -8.70
N ILE A 258 5.62 -2.49 -9.26
CA ILE A 258 6.84 -2.97 -8.61
C ILE A 258 7.20 -2.11 -7.40
N SER A 259 7.18 -0.78 -7.53
CA SER A 259 7.52 0.09 -6.38
C SER A 259 6.50 -0.02 -5.24
N GLY A 260 5.21 -0.21 -5.53
CA GLY A 260 4.17 -0.51 -4.55
C GLY A 260 4.42 -1.83 -3.81
N LEU A 261 4.81 -2.89 -4.51
CA LEU A 261 5.21 -4.17 -3.90
C LEU A 261 6.44 -4.01 -2.98
N VAL A 262 7.42 -3.21 -3.40
CA VAL A 262 8.61 -2.90 -2.59
C VAL A 262 8.21 -2.13 -1.32
N ILE A 263 7.33 -1.13 -1.43
CA ILE A 263 6.82 -0.36 -0.28
C ILE A 263 6.05 -1.28 0.69
N ASP A 264 5.15 -2.13 0.19
CA ASP A 264 4.41 -3.07 1.04
C ASP A 264 5.35 -4.07 1.74
N GLY A 265 6.35 -4.59 1.02
CA GLY A 265 7.39 -5.45 1.58
C GLY A 265 8.20 -4.75 2.68
N ALA A 266 8.58 -3.49 2.47
CA ALA A 266 9.30 -2.67 3.45
C ALA A 266 8.45 -2.41 4.70
N LEU A 267 7.15 -2.09 4.53
CA LEU A 267 6.23 -1.89 5.65
C LEU A 267 6.02 -3.17 6.48
N ARG A 268 5.89 -4.33 5.83
CA ARG A 268 5.82 -5.63 6.54
C ARG A 268 7.11 -5.92 7.30
N ALA A 269 8.27 -5.56 6.75
CA ALA A 269 9.55 -5.72 7.44
C ALA A 269 9.65 -4.79 8.66
N ALA A 270 9.22 -3.54 8.52
CA ALA A 270 9.14 -2.57 9.62
C ALA A 270 8.18 -3.04 10.73
N GLU A 271 6.99 -3.53 10.36
CA GLU A 271 5.98 -4.08 11.28
C GLU A 271 6.54 -5.25 12.11
N ARG A 272 7.22 -6.21 11.47
CA ARG A 272 7.84 -7.35 12.18
C ARG A 272 8.92 -6.92 13.18
N ARG A 273 9.64 -5.83 12.90
CA ARG A 273 10.72 -5.33 13.75
C ARG A 273 10.19 -4.45 14.88
N ALA A 274 9.15 -3.66 14.62
CA ALA A 274 8.53 -2.78 15.60
C ALA A 274 7.57 -3.50 16.56
N VAL A 275 6.96 -4.62 16.12
CA VAL A 275 5.96 -5.37 16.89
C VAL A 275 6.33 -6.86 17.01
N PRO A 276 7.45 -7.20 17.69
CA PRO A 276 7.88 -8.59 17.86
C PRO A 276 6.94 -9.43 18.75
N TRP A 277 6.04 -8.79 19.49
CA TRP A 277 5.05 -9.43 20.37
C TRP A 277 3.73 -9.79 19.67
N ARG A 278 3.56 -9.46 18.38
CA ARG A 278 2.33 -9.79 17.64
C ARG A 278 2.09 -11.30 17.64
N GLY A 279 0.92 -11.73 18.14
CA GLY A 279 0.53 -13.14 18.25
C GLY A 279 1.10 -13.88 19.46
N LYS A 280 1.71 -13.17 20.42
CA LYS A 280 2.20 -13.72 21.70
C LYS A 280 1.45 -13.18 22.93
N ILE A 281 0.48 -12.30 22.72
CA ILE A 281 -0.40 -11.71 23.74
C ILE A 281 -1.80 -12.29 23.54
#